data_AF-A0AAU3KSR7-F1
#
_entry.id   AF-A0AAU3KSR7-F1
#
_cell.length_a   1.000
_cell.length_b   1.000
_cell.length_c   1.000
_cell.angle_alpha   90.00
_cell.angle_beta   90.00
_cell.angle_gamma   90.00
#
_symmetry.space_group_name_H-M   'P 1'
#
loop_
_entity.id
_entity.type
_entity.pdbx_description
1 polymer ?
#
loop_
_entity_poly.entity_id
_entity_poly.type
_entity_poly.pdbx_seq_one_letter_code
_entity_poly.pdbx_strand_id
1 'polypeptide(L)'
;MSFNIDRNAAERAVIQLLAPDVELPNDSTDSLTDLLWVKDIVTYVLLDDCHGAILDHIRALPSYPSDMDWSWYRDYIGELPFLDHGEGIDRLLELIAEHCRQLGVLMVSLDTRADNHAVGFVDAKHWQRNADVVAQAHPLLSIVREGSLSRLGGDTQHGPRQLAELRRQAEQRRQDMTEWERFAENIVALLDGGPVGTMAVLHCSRGGVQFSDEPDALSVESLRDDATRYDTEIDQVLAEQGWAPFEESWGPAWEYRMPARYPRYIGTYRQFADQVVIGLRASKINSPTELTVYGYNIVSQADEPDLSVLGIPVTDG
;
A
#
# COMPACT_ATOMS: atom_id res chain seq x y z
N MET A 1 29.25 28.11 2.08
CA MET A 1 28.26 29.20 1.97
C MET A 1 26.90 28.53 1.80
N SER A 2 26.02 28.62 2.80
CA SER A 2 24.64 28.14 2.64
C SER A 2 23.86 29.20 1.89
N PHE A 3 23.36 28.88 0.70
CA PHE A 3 22.41 29.72 -0.01
C PHE A 3 21.11 29.70 0.80
N ASN A 4 20.78 30.82 1.45
CA ASN A 4 19.50 30.97 2.12
C ASN A 4 18.46 31.25 1.03
N ILE A 5 17.92 30.17 0.45
CA ILE A 5 16.85 30.27 -0.54
C ILE A 5 15.62 30.81 0.17
N ASP A 6 15.04 31.87 -0.39
CA ASP A 6 13.77 32.41 0.08
C ASP A 6 12.67 31.37 -0.19
N ARG A 7 12.31 30.63 0.87
CA ARG A 7 11.31 29.56 0.82
C ARG A 7 9.98 30.06 0.27
N ASN A 8 9.58 31.29 0.62
CA ASN A 8 8.32 31.85 0.15
C ASN A 8 8.34 32.08 -1.37
N ALA A 9 9.50 32.45 -1.93
CA ALA A 9 9.66 32.59 -3.37
C ALA A 9 9.59 31.22 -4.07
N ALA A 10 10.21 30.18 -3.50
CA ALA A 10 10.14 28.82 -4.02
C ALA A 10 8.70 28.27 -3.97
N GLU A 11 7.97 28.50 -2.88
CA GLU A 11 6.59 28.04 -2.74
C GLU A 11 5.65 28.73 -3.73
N ARG A 12 5.77 30.06 -3.91
CA ARG A 12 5.03 30.80 -4.94
C ARG A 12 5.33 30.29 -6.35
N ALA A 13 6.58 29.97 -6.62
CA ALA A 13 6.99 29.41 -7.90
C ALA A 13 6.34 28.05 -8.16
N VAL A 14 6.22 27.19 -7.14
CA VAL A 14 5.50 25.90 -7.23
C VAL A 14 4.03 26.12 -7.59
N ILE A 15 3.32 27.01 -6.89
CA ILE A 15 1.91 27.30 -7.19
C ILE A 15 1.75 27.83 -8.61
N GLN A 16 2.61 28.77 -9.03
CA GLN A 16 2.54 29.33 -10.38
C GLN A 16 2.74 28.27 -11.46
N LEU A 17 3.54 27.23 -11.18
CA LEU A 17 3.77 26.11 -12.10
C LEU A 17 2.61 25.11 -12.12
N LEU A 18 2.07 24.77 -10.95
CA LEU A 18 1.05 23.71 -10.82
C LEU A 18 -0.37 24.23 -11.05
N ALA A 19 -0.61 25.49 -10.74
CA ALA A 19 -1.92 26.11 -10.78
C ALA A 19 -1.80 27.61 -11.10
N PRO A 20 -1.47 27.96 -12.35
CA PRO A 20 -1.22 29.34 -12.76
C PRO A 20 -2.44 30.27 -12.56
N ASP A 21 -3.64 29.70 -12.47
CA ASP A 21 -4.90 30.44 -12.29
C ASP A 21 -5.30 30.61 -10.80
N VAL A 22 -4.51 30.09 -9.86
CA VAL A 22 -4.82 30.18 -8.42
C VAL A 22 -4.19 31.43 -7.82
N GLU A 23 -5.04 32.36 -7.39
CA GLU A 23 -4.61 33.53 -6.63
C GLU A 23 -4.22 33.14 -5.20
N LEU A 24 -3.01 33.52 -4.79
CA LEU A 24 -2.52 33.28 -3.43
C LEU A 24 -2.99 34.37 -2.48
N PRO A 25 -3.51 34.02 -1.30
CA PRO A 25 -3.68 34.99 -0.23
C PRO A 25 -2.31 35.57 0.14
N ASN A 26 -2.20 36.89 0.19
CA ASN A 26 -0.94 37.55 0.55
C ASN A 26 -0.44 37.19 1.96
N ASP A 27 -1.34 36.72 2.83
CA ASP A 27 -1.09 36.46 4.26
C ASP A 27 -1.46 35.03 4.71
N SER A 28 -1.48 34.04 3.81
CA SER A 28 -1.75 32.65 4.25
C SER A 28 -0.59 32.11 5.10
N THR A 29 -0.94 31.59 6.27
CA THR A 29 -0.02 30.82 7.15
C THR A 29 -0.09 29.32 6.90
N ASP A 30 -0.96 28.88 5.98
CA ASP A 30 -1.17 27.46 5.71
C ASP A 30 0.03 26.91 4.93
N SER A 31 0.34 25.62 5.13
CA SER A 31 1.38 24.96 4.36
C SER A 31 1.01 25.01 2.87
N LEU A 32 1.98 25.32 2.01
CA LEU A 32 1.86 25.23 0.56
C LEU A 32 1.14 23.95 0.11
N THR A 33 1.53 22.81 0.69
CA THR A 33 1.02 21.49 0.31
C THR A 33 -0.47 21.35 0.66
N ASP A 34 -0.91 21.92 1.78
CA ASP A 34 -2.31 21.88 2.20
C ASP A 34 -3.18 22.75 1.28
N LEU A 35 -2.68 23.92 0.89
CA LEU A 35 -3.36 24.79 -0.08
C LEU A 35 -3.51 24.08 -1.43
N LEU A 36 -2.45 23.44 -1.92
CA LEU A 36 -2.48 22.71 -3.18
C LEU A 36 -3.41 21.50 -3.12
N TRP A 37 -3.42 20.79 -1.99
CA TRP A 37 -4.29 19.63 -1.79
C TRP A 37 -5.77 20.01 -1.70
N VAL A 38 -6.13 21.06 -0.94
CA VAL A 38 -7.52 21.56 -0.83
C VAL A 38 -8.08 22.04 -2.18
N LYS A 39 -7.22 22.35 -3.14
CA LYS A 39 -7.58 22.77 -4.49
C LYS A 39 -7.53 21.63 -5.51
N ASP A 40 -7.33 20.40 -5.05
CA ASP A 40 -7.16 19.20 -5.89
C ASP A 40 -6.03 19.33 -6.92
N ILE A 41 -5.00 20.13 -6.64
CA ILE A 41 -3.87 20.34 -7.57
C ILE A 41 -2.84 19.24 -7.41
N VAL A 42 -2.63 18.80 -6.17
CA VAL A 42 -1.75 17.70 -5.79
C VAL A 42 -2.51 16.72 -4.92
N THR A 43 -2.09 15.45 -4.93
CA THR A 43 -2.53 14.46 -3.96
C THR A 43 -1.35 14.01 -3.12
N TYR A 44 -1.61 13.67 -1.85
CA TYR A 44 -0.63 12.99 -1.04
C TYR A 44 -0.56 11.51 -1.44
N VAL A 45 0.66 11.02 -1.53
CA VAL A 45 1.02 9.62 -1.68
C VAL A 45 1.77 9.26 -0.42
N LEU A 46 1.11 8.48 0.43
CA LEU A 46 1.76 7.93 1.61
C LEU A 46 2.49 6.65 1.20
N LEU A 47 3.72 6.47 1.68
CA LEU A 47 4.54 5.28 1.38
C LEU A 47 3.98 3.99 1.99
N ASP A 48 2.91 4.07 2.77
CA ASP A 48 2.17 2.93 3.30
C ASP A 48 0.84 2.68 2.55
N ASP A 49 0.33 3.63 1.76
CA ASP A 49 -0.92 3.47 1.03
C ASP A 49 -0.86 2.29 0.04
N CYS A 50 -1.96 1.55 -0.09
CA CYS A 50 -2.04 0.50 -1.10
C CYS A 50 -1.95 1.11 -2.51
N HIS A 51 -1.36 0.35 -3.44
CA HIS A 51 -1.14 0.83 -4.81
C HIS A 51 -2.44 1.24 -5.52
N GLY A 52 -3.56 0.57 -5.20
CA GLY A 52 -4.89 0.92 -5.72
C GLY A 52 -5.37 2.29 -5.23
N ALA A 53 -5.24 2.59 -3.94
CA ALA A 53 -5.63 3.88 -3.38
C ALA A 53 -4.81 5.03 -3.96
N ILE A 54 -3.49 4.84 -4.11
CA ILE A 54 -2.60 5.81 -4.75
C ILE A 54 -3.06 6.12 -6.17
N LEU A 55 -3.47 5.10 -6.92
CA LEU A 55 -3.98 5.26 -8.26
C LEU A 55 -5.29 6.03 -8.32
N ASP A 56 -6.23 5.72 -7.43
CA ASP A 56 -7.50 6.42 -7.37
C ASP A 56 -7.31 7.90 -7.02
N HIS A 57 -6.43 8.18 -6.06
CA HIS A 57 -6.02 9.54 -5.71
C HIS A 57 -5.39 10.28 -6.90
N ILE A 58 -4.46 9.65 -7.61
CA ILE A 58 -3.81 10.23 -8.78
C ILE A 58 -4.82 10.50 -9.91
N ARG A 59 -5.74 9.57 -10.18
CA ARG A 59 -6.77 9.69 -11.23
C ARG A 59 -7.83 10.74 -10.89
N ALA A 60 -8.06 11.01 -9.62
CA ALA A 60 -8.99 12.03 -9.17
C ALA A 60 -8.49 13.47 -9.41
N LEU A 61 -7.18 13.65 -9.60
CA LEU A 61 -6.61 14.97 -9.87
C LEU A 61 -7.12 15.52 -11.22
N PRO A 62 -7.66 16.75 -11.27
CA PRO A 62 -8.06 17.39 -12.53
C PRO A 62 -6.92 17.57 -13.53
N SER A 63 -5.68 17.60 -13.06
CA SER A 63 -4.47 17.71 -13.88
C SER A 63 -3.99 16.38 -14.47
N TYR A 64 -4.57 15.25 -14.04
CA TYR A 64 -4.21 13.91 -14.51
C TYR A 64 -4.54 13.75 -16.02
N PRO A 65 -3.62 13.23 -16.84
CA PRO A 65 -3.88 13.03 -18.27
C PRO A 65 -4.82 11.85 -18.51
N SER A 66 -6.11 12.15 -18.72
CA SER A 66 -7.17 11.15 -18.93
C SER A 66 -6.95 10.19 -20.12
N ASP A 67 -6.09 10.55 -21.08
CA ASP A 67 -5.77 9.73 -22.26
C ASP A 67 -4.65 8.69 -22.01
N MET A 68 -4.17 8.54 -20.76
CA MET A 68 -3.13 7.57 -20.43
C MET A 68 -3.62 6.13 -20.61
N ASP A 69 -2.90 5.38 -21.45
CA ASP A 69 -3.06 3.93 -21.55
C ASP A 69 -2.61 3.28 -20.25
N TRP A 70 -3.40 2.34 -19.74
CA TRP A 70 -3.16 1.60 -18.50
C TRP A 70 -2.78 0.14 -18.75
N SER A 71 -2.54 -0.27 -20.00
CA SER A 71 -2.17 -1.65 -20.32
C SER A 71 -0.91 -2.12 -19.57
N TRP A 72 0.01 -1.21 -19.28
CA TRP A 72 1.24 -1.45 -18.52
C TRP A 72 0.99 -1.80 -17.05
N TYR A 73 -0.17 -1.43 -16.49
CA TYR A 73 -0.47 -1.69 -15.08
C TYR A 73 -0.54 -3.18 -14.77
N ARG A 74 -0.98 -4.01 -15.73
CA ARG A 74 -0.95 -5.45 -15.60
C ARG A 74 0.48 -5.97 -15.40
N ASP A 75 1.42 -5.43 -16.16
CA ASP A 75 2.83 -5.82 -16.07
C ASP A 75 3.40 -5.37 -14.72
N TYR A 76 3.03 -4.18 -14.24
CA TYR A 76 3.37 -3.69 -12.90
C TYR A 76 2.82 -4.57 -11.77
N ILE A 77 1.56 -5.00 -11.83
CA ILE A 77 1.01 -5.95 -10.85
C ILE A 77 1.82 -7.25 -10.81
N GLY A 78 2.31 -7.71 -11.98
CA GLY A 78 3.23 -8.83 -12.06
C GLY A 78 4.62 -8.57 -11.44
N GLU A 79 5.03 -7.31 -11.28
CA GLU A 79 6.27 -6.92 -10.60
C GLU A 79 6.12 -6.88 -9.07
N LEU A 80 4.92 -6.62 -8.55
CA LEU A 80 4.65 -6.40 -7.12
C LEU A 80 5.17 -7.50 -6.18
N PRO A 81 5.02 -8.81 -6.46
CA PRO A 81 5.53 -9.85 -5.57
C PRO A 81 7.05 -9.82 -5.38
N PHE A 82 7.77 -9.06 -6.21
CA PHE A 82 9.23 -8.95 -6.21
C PHE A 82 9.76 -7.63 -5.66
N LEU A 83 8.88 -6.72 -5.23
CA LEU A 83 9.23 -5.43 -4.68
C LEU A 83 8.80 -5.42 -3.22
N ASP A 84 9.59 -4.81 -2.34
CA ASP A 84 8.98 -4.38 -1.08
C ASP A 84 7.96 -3.27 -1.34
N HIS A 85 7.16 -2.92 -0.35
CA HIS A 85 6.06 -1.99 -0.55
C HIS A 85 6.52 -0.60 -0.99
N GLY A 86 7.58 -0.07 -0.38
CA GLY A 86 8.12 1.24 -0.75
C GLY A 86 8.68 1.22 -2.16
N GLU A 87 9.41 0.15 -2.53
CA GLU A 87 9.87 -0.09 -3.90
C GLU A 87 8.71 -0.21 -4.89
N GLY A 88 7.60 -0.83 -4.49
CA GLY A 88 6.36 -0.93 -5.27
C GLY A 88 5.77 0.44 -5.59
N ILE A 89 5.61 1.29 -4.57
CA ILE A 89 5.10 2.66 -4.73
C ILE A 89 6.04 3.50 -5.60
N ASP A 90 7.33 3.47 -5.33
CA ASP A 90 8.32 4.18 -6.16
C ASP A 90 8.22 3.73 -7.62
N ARG A 91 8.14 2.42 -7.85
CA ARG A 91 8.01 1.85 -9.18
C ARG A 91 6.71 2.27 -9.87
N LEU A 92 5.60 2.30 -9.14
CA LEU A 92 4.31 2.79 -9.64
C LEU A 92 4.41 4.24 -10.11
N LEU A 93 4.93 5.11 -9.25
CA LEU A 93 5.08 6.52 -9.53
C LEU A 93 6.01 6.77 -10.74
N GLU A 94 7.08 5.98 -10.86
CA GLU A 94 7.97 6.04 -12.01
C GLU A 94 7.29 5.66 -13.33
N LEU A 95 6.51 4.58 -13.34
CA LEU A 95 5.76 4.15 -14.52
C LEU A 95 4.70 5.19 -14.92
N ILE A 96 3.96 5.74 -13.95
CA ILE A 96 3.01 6.83 -14.20
C ILE A 96 3.74 8.03 -14.82
N ALA A 97 4.87 8.43 -14.27
CA ALA A 97 5.64 9.56 -14.78
C ALA A 97 6.20 9.31 -16.20
N GLU A 98 6.63 8.09 -16.50
CA GLU A 98 7.08 7.68 -17.83
C GLU A 98 5.95 7.80 -18.86
N HIS A 99 4.78 7.23 -18.57
CA HIS A 99 3.63 7.26 -19.46
C HIS A 99 3.05 8.68 -19.60
N CYS A 100 3.01 9.49 -18.53
CA CYS A 100 2.68 10.91 -18.62
C CYS A 100 3.60 11.65 -19.60
N ARG A 101 4.91 11.36 -19.56
CA ARG A 101 5.89 12.04 -20.42
C ARG A 101 5.64 11.77 -21.89
N GLN A 102 5.20 10.57 -22.24
CA GLN A 102 4.83 10.21 -23.62
C GLN A 102 3.65 11.06 -24.14
N LEU A 103 2.79 11.53 -23.23
CA LEU A 103 1.67 12.43 -23.52
C LEU A 103 2.04 13.92 -23.46
N GLY A 104 3.31 14.26 -23.19
CA GLY A 104 3.75 15.64 -23.00
C GLY A 104 3.35 16.23 -21.65
N VAL A 105 3.08 15.40 -20.64
CA VAL A 105 2.80 15.79 -19.26
C VAL A 105 3.94 15.36 -18.35
N LEU A 106 4.29 16.18 -17.37
CA LEU A 106 5.30 15.88 -16.37
C LEU A 106 4.61 15.62 -15.03
N MET A 107 4.92 14.49 -14.41
CA MET A 107 4.60 14.30 -13.01
C MET A 107 5.68 14.98 -12.15
N VAL A 108 5.24 15.79 -11.20
CA VAL A 108 6.10 16.47 -10.24
C VAL A 108 5.81 15.95 -8.84
N SER A 109 6.86 15.83 -8.04
CA SER A 109 6.78 15.48 -6.62
C SER A 109 7.29 16.65 -5.80
N LEU A 110 6.52 17.00 -4.77
CA LEU A 110 6.84 17.98 -3.76
C LEU A 110 7.38 17.28 -2.52
N ASP A 111 8.52 17.76 -2.05
CA ASP A 111 9.08 17.34 -0.78
C ASP A 111 8.29 17.97 0.38
N THR A 112 7.52 17.14 1.07
CA THR A 112 6.72 17.56 2.24
C THR A 112 7.55 17.61 3.53
N ARG A 113 8.81 17.12 3.49
CA ARG A 113 9.69 16.87 4.65
C ARG A 113 9.16 15.85 5.66
N ALA A 114 8.12 15.13 5.29
CA ALA A 114 7.64 13.95 5.98
C ALA A 114 7.88 12.71 5.09
N ASP A 115 7.57 11.52 5.60
CA ASP A 115 7.71 10.25 4.86
C ASP A 115 6.62 10.08 3.78
N ASN A 116 6.15 11.18 3.18
CA ASN A 116 5.15 11.21 2.13
C ASN A 116 5.53 12.14 0.99
N HIS A 117 4.93 11.91 -0.18
CA HIS A 117 5.11 12.76 -1.34
C HIS A 117 3.80 13.43 -1.70
N ALA A 118 3.83 14.72 -2.05
CA ALA A 118 2.69 15.34 -2.72
C ALA A 118 2.97 15.35 -4.23
N VAL A 119 2.12 14.70 -5.01
CA VAL A 119 2.32 14.55 -6.47
C VAL A 119 1.28 15.34 -7.25
N GLY A 120 1.69 15.91 -8.37
CA GLY A 120 0.82 16.62 -9.30
C GLY A 120 1.34 16.55 -10.73
N PHE A 121 0.60 17.12 -11.68
CA PHE A 121 0.91 17.06 -13.10
C PHE A 121 1.00 18.45 -13.74
N VAL A 122 1.96 18.64 -14.64
CA VAL A 122 2.18 19.89 -15.38
C VAL A 122 2.44 19.60 -16.84
N ASP A 123 1.85 20.37 -17.75
CA ASP A 123 2.16 20.30 -19.18
C ASP A 123 3.66 20.59 -19.43
N ALA A 124 4.34 19.74 -20.20
CA ALA A 124 5.78 19.85 -20.43
C ALA A 124 6.17 21.15 -21.16
N LYS A 125 5.29 21.70 -22.01
CA LYS A 125 5.53 23.00 -22.66
C LYS A 125 5.35 24.14 -21.66
N HIS A 126 4.41 24.03 -20.72
CA HIS A 126 4.27 24.98 -19.62
C HIS A 126 5.51 24.98 -18.73
N TRP A 127 6.02 23.80 -18.37
CA TRP A 127 7.27 23.64 -17.64
C TRP A 127 8.45 24.33 -18.34
N GLN A 128 8.65 24.04 -19.63
CA GLN A 128 9.76 24.62 -20.42
C GLN A 128 9.66 26.14 -20.57
N ARG A 129 8.45 26.68 -20.73
CA ARG A 129 8.22 28.13 -20.86
C ARG A 129 8.49 28.90 -19.58
N ASN A 130 8.44 28.23 -18.42
CA ASN A 130 8.62 28.83 -17.11
C ASN A 130 9.95 28.40 -16.45
N ALA A 131 11.02 28.25 -17.23
CA ALA A 131 12.32 27.76 -16.75
C ALA A 131 12.87 28.55 -15.54
N ASP A 132 12.67 29.87 -15.51
CA ASP A 132 13.10 30.72 -14.39
C ASP A 132 12.29 30.45 -13.10
N VAL A 133 11.01 30.13 -13.24
CA VAL A 133 10.11 29.75 -12.13
C VAL A 133 10.48 28.35 -11.64
N VAL A 134 10.76 27.42 -12.56
CA VAL A 134 11.24 26.07 -12.26
C VAL A 134 12.55 26.12 -11.46
N ALA A 135 13.49 26.97 -11.86
CA ALA A 135 14.75 27.12 -11.14
C ALA A 135 14.55 27.61 -9.70
N GLN A 136 13.55 28.45 -9.46
CA GLN A 136 13.17 28.92 -8.12
C GLN A 136 12.45 27.83 -7.31
N ALA A 137 11.62 27.02 -7.95
CA ALA A 137 10.85 25.94 -7.33
C ALA A 137 11.68 24.66 -7.04
N HIS A 138 12.82 24.48 -7.74
CA HIS A 138 13.68 23.30 -7.67
C HIS A 138 14.01 22.78 -6.24
N PRO A 139 14.17 23.62 -5.20
CA PRO A 139 14.44 23.13 -3.84
C PRO A 139 13.28 22.38 -3.19
N LEU A 140 12.05 22.58 -3.69
CA LEU A 140 10.82 21.97 -3.14
C LEU A 140 10.16 21.02 -4.14
N LEU A 141 10.55 21.09 -5.41
CA LEU A 141 9.89 20.40 -6.49
C LEU A 141 10.91 19.61 -7.31
N SER A 142 10.58 18.34 -7.52
CA SER A 142 11.34 17.41 -8.34
C SER A 142 10.46 16.90 -9.49
N ILE A 143 11.04 16.71 -10.67
CA ILE A 143 10.35 15.94 -11.72
C ILE A 143 10.55 14.47 -11.37
N VAL A 144 9.46 13.71 -11.31
CA VAL A 144 9.58 12.26 -11.21
C VAL A 144 10.12 11.74 -12.54
N ARG A 145 11.34 11.23 -12.53
CA ARG A 145 11.96 10.54 -13.67
C ARG A 145 12.25 9.11 -13.30
N GLU A 146 12.48 8.29 -14.30
CA GLU A 146 12.96 6.92 -14.13
C GLU A 146 14.18 6.91 -13.19
N GLY A 147 14.13 6.09 -12.15
CA GLY A 147 15.15 6.00 -11.10
C GLY A 147 15.38 7.29 -10.31
N SER A 148 14.40 8.18 -10.16
CA SER A 148 14.56 9.47 -9.46
C SER A 148 14.02 9.49 -8.04
N LEU A 149 13.02 8.67 -7.71
CA LEU A 149 12.48 8.61 -6.35
C LEU A 149 13.46 7.88 -5.42
N SER A 150 14.08 6.80 -5.91
CA SER A 150 15.17 6.07 -5.25
C SER A 150 16.45 6.92 -5.02
N ARG A 151 16.56 8.11 -5.62
CA ARG A 151 17.68 9.05 -5.42
C ARG A 151 17.41 10.12 -4.36
N LEU A 152 16.14 10.40 -4.06
CA LEU A 152 15.76 11.35 -3.00
C LEU A 152 15.93 10.71 -1.61
N GLY A 153 15.76 9.38 -1.53
CA GLY A 153 16.18 8.54 -0.40
C GLY A 153 17.51 7.83 -0.64
N GLY A 154 18.63 8.56 -0.72
CA GLY A 154 19.98 7.98 -0.57
C GLY A 154 20.35 6.77 -1.46
N ASP A 155 20.97 7.07 -2.60
CA ASP A 155 21.97 6.21 -3.25
C ASP A 155 21.51 4.85 -3.82
N THR A 156 20.65 4.83 -4.85
CA THR A 156 20.60 3.70 -5.79
C THR A 156 20.21 4.11 -7.23
N GLN A 157 20.90 3.54 -8.23
CA GLN A 157 20.69 3.83 -9.67
C GLN A 157 19.94 2.71 -10.42
N HIS A 158 18.60 2.78 -10.40
CA HIS A 158 17.61 1.99 -11.18
C HIS A 158 17.96 1.66 -12.65
N GLY A 159 18.34 0.43 -13.04
CA GLY A 159 18.38 -0.02 -14.45
C GLY A 159 17.92 -1.47 -14.64
N PRO A 160 17.77 -2.03 -15.87
CA PRO A 160 17.26 -3.40 -16.09
C PRO A 160 18.09 -4.50 -15.39
N ARG A 161 19.39 -4.26 -15.20
CA ARG A 161 20.26 -5.12 -14.40
C ARG A 161 19.95 -5.05 -12.91
N GLN A 162 19.51 -3.91 -12.41
CA GLN A 162 19.09 -3.74 -11.02
C GLN A 162 17.68 -4.26 -10.80
N LEU A 163 16.75 -4.20 -11.75
CA LEU A 163 15.48 -4.93 -11.63
C LEU A 163 15.73 -6.45 -11.53
N ALA A 164 16.66 -6.97 -12.32
CA ALA A 164 17.09 -8.37 -12.20
C ALA A 164 17.83 -8.66 -10.87
N GLU A 165 18.50 -7.66 -10.28
CA GLU A 165 19.14 -7.76 -8.96
C GLU A 165 18.10 -7.72 -7.84
N LEU A 166 17.17 -6.76 -7.86
CA LEU A 166 16.06 -6.63 -6.93
C LEU A 166 15.18 -7.87 -6.96
N ARG A 167 14.86 -8.39 -8.15
CA ARG A 167 14.20 -9.70 -8.28
C ARG A 167 15.00 -10.81 -7.64
N ARG A 168 16.32 -10.84 -7.83
CA ARG A 168 17.18 -11.85 -7.19
C ARG A 168 17.22 -11.67 -5.67
N GLN A 169 17.25 -10.44 -5.18
CA GLN A 169 17.28 -10.11 -3.76
C GLN A 169 15.94 -10.39 -3.10
N ALA A 170 14.82 -10.08 -3.74
CA ALA A 170 13.48 -10.41 -3.27
C ALA A 170 13.24 -11.91 -3.28
N GLU A 171 13.68 -12.60 -4.34
CA GLU A 171 13.66 -14.07 -4.40
C GLU A 171 14.53 -14.67 -3.29
N GLN A 172 15.74 -14.14 -3.09
CA GLN A 172 16.63 -14.57 -1.99
C GLN A 172 15.99 -14.29 -0.62
N ARG A 173 15.43 -13.10 -0.41
CA ARG A 173 14.71 -12.72 0.82
C ARG A 173 13.54 -13.67 1.08
N ARG A 174 12.77 -13.99 0.04
CA ARG A 174 11.65 -14.93 0.10
C ARG A 174 12.12 -16.36 0.37
N GLN A 175 13.28 -16.76 -0.12
CA GLN A 175 13.91 -18.04 0.19
C GLN A 175 14.43 -18.09 1.63
N ASP A 176 14.93 -16.97 2.15
CA ASP A 176 15.44 -16.83 3.52
C ASP A 176 14.32 -16.73 4.57
N MET A 177 13.11 -16.34 4.16
CA MET A 177 11.93 -16.33 5.02
C MET A 177 11.58 -17.72 5.55
N THR A 178 11.07 -17.77 6.77
CA THR A 178 10.37 -18.94 7.30
C THR A 178 9.06 -19.18 6.54
N GLU A 179 8.53 -20.40 6.66
CA GLU A 179 7.25 -20.76 6.05
C GLU A 179 6.11 -19.86 6.53
N TRP A 180 6.11 -19.49 7.82
CA TRP A 180 5.12 -18.60 8.42
C TRP A 180 5.23 -17.16 7.94
N GLU A 181 6.44 -16.64 7.74
CA GLU A 181 6.63 -15.29 7.18
C GLU A 181 6.13 -15.20 5.75
N ARG A 182 6.42 -16.21 4.91
CA ARG A 182 5.89 -16.29 3.54
C ARG A 182 4.36 -16.40 3.55
N PHE A 183 3.79 -17.17 4.48
CA PHE A 183 2.35 -17.31 4.59
C PHE A 183 1.68 -15.99 5.00
N ALA A 184 2.27 -15.23 5.92
CA ALA A 184 1.78 -13.90 6.27
C ALA A 184 1.83 -12.93 5.08
N GLU A 185 2.91 -12.92 4.29
CA GLU A 185 2.99 -12.13 3.05
C GLU A 185 1.90 -12.51 2.05
N ASN A 186 1.58 -13.80 1.94
CA ASN A 186 0.52 -14.25 1.06
C ASN A 186 -0.87 -13.82 1.53
N ILE A 187 -1.12 -13.73 2.85
CA ILE A 187 -2.36 -13.15 3.40
C ILE A 187 -2.46 -11.67 3.06
N VAL A 188 -1.36 -10.91 3.17
CA VAL A 188 -1.32 -9.50 2.77
C VAL A 188 -1.68 -9.37 1.29
N ALA A 189 -1.06 -10.16 0.42
CA ALA A 189 -1.36 -10.15 -1.02
C ALA A 189 -2.83 -10.49 -1.32
N LEU A 190 -3.43 -11.43 -0.58
CA LEU A 190 -4.85 -11.75 -0.70
C LEU A 190 -5.74 -10.57 -0.31
N LEU A 191 -5.44 -9.89 0.79
CA LEU A 191 -6.25 -8.78 1.31
C LEU A 191 -6.07 -7.49 0.49
N ASP A 192 -4.88 -7.26 -0.06
CA ASP A 192 -4.57 -6.09 -0.89
C ASP A 192 -5.14 -6.24 -2.32
N GLY A 193 -5.05 -7.45 -2.89
CA GLY A 193 -5.53 -7.74 -4.25
C GLY A 193 -6.96 -8.28 -4.33
N GLY A 194 -7.54 -8.67 -3.20
CA GLY A 194 -8.87 -9.28 -3.12
C GLY A 194 -10.00 -8.25 -3.14
N PRO A 195 -11.22 -8.63 -3.54
CA PRO A 195 -12.38 -7.76 -3.45
C PRO A 195 -12.76 -7.49 -1.99
N VAL A 196 -13.31 -6.30 -1.71
CA VAL A 196 -13.92 -6.02 -0.40
C VAL A 196 -14.99 -7.07 -0.11
N GLY A 197 -15.04 -7.55 1.13
CA GLY A 197 -15.87 -8.68 1.53
C GLY A 197 -15.17 -10.03 1.44
N THR A 198 -13.88 -10.07 1.08
CA THR A 198 -13.08 -11.31 1.06
C THR A 198 -13.10 -11.96 2.43
N MET A 199 -13.53 -13.22 2.49
CA MET A 199 -13.45 -14.06 3.67
C MET A 199 -12.70 -15.33 3.35
N ALA A 200 -11.79 -15.72 4.24
CA ALA A 200 -11.06 -16.97 4.14
C ALA A 200 -11.11 -17.71 5.47
N VAL A 201 -11.43 -19.00 5.38
CA VAL A 201 -11.41 -19.95 6.49
C VAL A 201 -10.21 -20.88 6.29
N LEU A 202 -9.25 -20.78 7.19
CA LEU A 202 -8.04 -21.60 7.25
C LEU A 202 -8.23 -22.64 8.35
N HIS A 203 -8.50 -23.90 8.01
CA HIS A 203 -8.80 -24.92 9.02
C HIS A 203 -8.01 -26.21 8.84
N CYS A 204 -7.86 -26.93 9.94
CA CYS A 204 -7.44 -28.33 9.98
C CYS A 204 -8.19 -29.05 11.11
N SER A 205 -7.95 -30.35 11.28
CA SER A 205 -8.61 -31.17 12.34
C SER A 205 -8.38 -30.74 13.80
N ARG A 206 -7.54 -29.72 14.02
CA ARG A 206 -7.20 -29.19 15.35
C ARG A 206 -7.81 -27.82 15.60
N GLY A 207 -8.54 -27.27 14.64
CA GLY A 207 -9.01 -25.89 14.63
C GLY A 207 -8.43 -25.10 13.46
N GLY A 208 -8.46 -23.78 13.58
CA GLY A 208 -8.09 -22.90 12.49
C GLY A 208 -8.28 -21.43 12.82
N VAL A 209 -8.28 -20.61 11.79
CA VAL A 209 -8.80 -19.25 11.86
C VAL A 209 -9.76 -18.98 10.72
N GLN A 210 -10.63 -18.03 10.93
CA GLN A 210 -11.41 -17.39 9.89
C GLN A 210 -11.01 -15.92 9.89
N PHE A 211 -10.76 -15.34 8.74
CA PHE A 211 -10.61 -13.90 8.64
C PHE A 211 -11.48 -13.32 7.54
N SER A 212 -11.90 -12.08 7.73
CA SER A 212 -12.75 -11.35 6.82
C SER A 212 -12.32 -9.90 6.66
N ASP A 213 -12.40 -9.44 5.43
CA ASP A 213 -12.33 -8.05 5.04
C ASP A 213 -13.75 -7.46 4.93
N GLU A 214 -14.33 -7.11 6.07
CA GLU A 214 -15.63 -6.44 6.13
C GLU A 214 -15.50 -4.96 5.73
N PRO A 215 -16.56 -4.32 5.20
CA PRO A 215 -16.50 -2.90 4.81
C PRO A 215 -16.04 -1.96 5.95
N ASP A 216 -16.32 -2.30 7.20
CA ASP A 216 -16.05 -1.49 8.38
C ASP A 216 -14.97 -2.06 9.32
N ALA A 217 -14.40 -3.24 9.02
CA ALA A 217 -13.33 -3.83 9.82
C ALA A 217 -12.57 -4.95 9.09
N LEU A 218 -11.32 -5.18 9.51
CA LEU A 218 -10.68 -6.48 9.36
C LEU A 218 -10.91 -7.28 10.64
N SER A 219 -11.44 -8.49 10.52
CA SER A 219 -11.74 -9.36 11.64
C SER A 219 -11.05 -10.71 11.43
N VAL A 220 -10.40 -11.24 12.46
CA VAL A 220 -9.93 -12.62 12.50
C VAL A 220 -10.47 -13.29 13.75
N GLU A 221 -11.09 -14.44 13.54
CA GLU A 221 -11.64 -15.31 14.56
C GLU A 221 -10.81 -16.59 14.62
N SER A 222 -10.48 -17.04 15.82
CA SER A 222 -9.86 -18.35 16.02
C SER A 222 -10.95 -19.42 16.14
N LEU A 223 -10.87 -20.44 15.29
CA LEU A 223 -11.80 -21.56 15.24
C LEU A 223 -11.24 -22.75 16.02
N ARG A 224 -12.06 -23.39 16.83
CA ARG A 224 -11.75 -24.69 17.46
C ARG A 224 -12.84 -25.69 17.16
N ASP A 225 -12.41 -26.89 16.80
CA ASP A 225 -13.30 -28.03 16.57
C ASP A 225 -13.80 -28.65 17.89
N ASP A 226 -13.10 -28.40 19.00
CA ASP A 226 -13.47 -28.88 20.32
C ASP A 226 -13.93 -27.72 21.22
N ALA A 227 -15.00 -27.95 21.99
CA ALA A 227 -15.52 -26.98 22.95
C ALA A 227 -14.59 -26.72 24.16
N THR A 228 -13.31 -27.11 24.08
CA THR A 228 -12.35 -26.94 25.17
C THR A 228 -11.68 -25.57 25.06
N ARG A 229 -11.51 -24.91 26.22
CA ARG A 229 -10.78 -23.63 26.27
C ARG A 229 -9.31 -23.82 25.91
N TYR A 230 -8.67 -22.74 25.48
CA TYR A 230 -7.22 -22.71 25.36
C TYR A 230 -6.56 -22.95 26.73
N ASP A 231 -5.33 -23.41 26.69
CA ASP A 231 -4.50 -23.45 27.90
C ASP A 231 -4.31 -22.00 28.40
N THR A 232 -4.25 -21.79 29.71
CA THR A 232 -4.19 -20.43 30.31
C THR A 232 -3.04 -19.58 29.77
N GLU A 233 -1.92 -20.19 29.40
CA GLU A 233 -0.79 -19.53 28.76
C GLU A 233 -1.14 -18.95 27.37
N ILE A 234 -1.94 -19.68 26.58
CA ILE A 234 -2.37 -19.24 25.25
C ILE A 234 -3.41 -18.13 25.37
N ASP A 235 -4.37 -18.26 26.29
CA ASP A 235 -5.34 -17.19 26.58
C ASP A 235 -4.62 -15.89 26.97
N GLN A 236 -3.53 -15.98 27.74
CA GLN A 236 -2.73 -14.83 28.12
C GLN A 236 -2.00 -14.21 26.91
N VAL A 237 -1.38 -15.01 26.05
CA VAL A 237 -0.69 -14.52 24.85
C VAL A 237 -1.67 -13.81 23.92
N LEU A 238 -2.85 -14.40 23.66
CA LEU A 238 -3.87 -13.79 22.80
C LEU A 238 -4.34 -12.44 23.37
N ALA A 239 -4.63 -12.38 24.68
CA ALA A 239 -5.00 -11.14 25.35
C ALA A 239 -3.90 -10.05 25.26
N GLU A 240 -2.63 -10.43 25.45
CA GLU A 240 -1.49 -9.51 25.34
C GLU A 240 -1.28 -8.98 23.91
N GLN A 241 -1.69 -9.75 22.90
CA GLN A 241 -1.67 -9.34 21.49
C GLN A 241 -2.94 -8.57 21.06
N GLY A 242 -3.83 -8.27 22.00
CA GLY A 242 -5.02 -7.45 21.77
C GLY A 242 -6.23 -8.23 21.23
N TRP A 243 -6.21 -9.56 21.27
CA TRP A 243 -7.40 -10.36 21.01
C TRP A 243 -8.38 -10.25 22.17
N ALA A 244 -9.67 -10.41 21.87
CA ALA A 244 -10.74 -10.45 22.85
C ALA A 244 -11.49 -11.80 22.78
N PRO A 245 -12.04 -12.31 23.89
CA PRO A 245 -12.96 -13.44 23.84
C PRO A 245 -14.18 -13.13 22.96
N PHE A 246 -14.54 -14.06 22.09
CA PHE A 246 -15.66 -13.90 21.15
C PHE A 246 -16.88 -14.70 21.62
N GLU A 247 -17.76 -14.02 22.36
CA GLU A 247 -18.89 -14.65 23.07
C GLU A 247 -20.00 -15.16 22.14
N GLU A 248 -20.08 -14.67 20.90
CA GLU A 248 -21.12 -15.04 19.94
C GLU A 248 -20.79 -16.31 19.13
N SER A 249 -19.58 -16.85 19.29
CA SER A 249 -19.19 -18.10 18.63
C SER A 249 -19.77 -19.35 19.29
N TRP A 250 -19.83 -20.44 18.52
CA TRP A 250 -20.34 -21.74 18.96
C TRP A 250 -19.40 -22.49 19.92
N GLY A 251 -18.32 -21.84 20.38
CA GLY A 251 -17.28 -22.41 21.23
C GLY A 251 -16.41 -21.33 21.89
N PRO A 252 -15.33 -21.70 22.59
CA PRO A 252 -14.37 -20.73 23.09
C PRO A 252 -13.50 -20.19 21.94
N ALA A 253 -13.97 -19.12 21.28
CA ALA A 253 -13.21 -18.41 20.26
C ALA A 253 -12.63 -17.09 20.81
N TRP A 254 -11.61 -16.62 20.12
CA TRP A 254 -11.05 -15.29 20.29
C TRP A 254 -11.20 -14.54 18.97
N GLU A 255 -11.48 -13.25 19.04
CA GLU A 255 -11.56 -12.34 17.90
C GLU A 255 -10.49 -11.26 18.05
N TYR A 256 -9.83 -10.93 16.95
CA TYR A 256 -9.08 -9.70 16.79
C TYR A 256 -9.74 -8.85 15.70
N ARG A 257 -10.11 -7.63 16.04
CA ARG A 257 -10.83 -6.71 15.15
C ARG A 257 -10.05 -5.41 14.98
N MET A 258 -9.67 -5.09 13.74
CA MET A 258 -9.13 -3.78 13.35
C MET A 258 -10.22 -2.95 12.69
N PRO A 259 -10.70 -1.87 13.31
CA PRO A 259 -11.74 -1.01 12.73
C PRO A 259 -11.26 -0.33 11.44
N ALA A 260 -12.12 -0.18 10.43
CA ALA A 260 -11.82 0.48 9.15
C ALA A 260 -11.51 1.98 9.25
N ARG A 261 -11.52 2.56 10.46
CA ARG A 261 -10.99 3.92 10.69
C ARG A 261 -9.46 3.98 10.50
N TYR A 262 -8.79 2.83 10.51
CA TYR A 262 -7.40 2.74 10.09
C TYR A 262 -7.38 2.69 8.56
N PRO A 263 -6.62 3.57 7.88
CA PRO A 263 -6.44 3.44 6.44
C PRO A 263 -5.95 2.02 6.12
N ARG A 264 -6.47 1.44 5.04
CA ARG A 264 -6.10 0.10 4.57
C ARG A 264 -4.77 0.20 3.84
N TYR A 265 -3.71 0.41 4.61
CA TYR A 265 -2.32 0.43 4.16
C TYR A 265 -1.69 -0.96 4.35
N ILE A 266 -0.61 -1.26 3.62
CA ILE A 266 -0.02 -2.61 3.65
C ILE A 266 0.46 -3.00 5.05
N GLY A 267 0.91 -2.01 5.85
CA GLY A 267 1.32 -2.21 7.24
C GLY A 267 0.18 -2.69 8.13
N THR A 268 -1.04 -2.19 7.90
CA THR A 268 -2.26 -2.66 8.56
C THR A 268 -2.53 -4.12 8.20
N TYR A 269 -2.43 -4.47 6.91
CA TYR A 269 -2.60 -5.86 6.47
C TYR A 269 -1.50 -6.78 7.00
N ARG A 270 -0.26 -6.30 7.08
CA ARG A 270 0.86 -7.06 7.64
C ARG A 270 0.64 -7.33 9.12
N GLN A 271 0.30 -6.30 9.88
CA GLN A 271 -0.05 -6.46 11.30
C GLN A 271 -1.20 -7.45 11.46
N PHE A 272 -2.22 -7.36 10.62
CA PHE A 272 -3.35 -8.28 10.64
C PHE A 272 -2.94 -9.72 10.28
N ALA A 273 -2.12 -9.91 9.25
CA ALA A 273 -1.59 -11.22 8.85
C ALA A 273 -0.72 -11.84 9.95
N ASP A 274 0.06 -11.03 10.67
CA ASP A 274 0.80 -11.48 11.84
C ASP A 274 -0.14 -11.96 12.95
N GLN A 275 -1.28 -11.29 13.16
CA GLN A 275 -2.32 -11.79 14.08
C GLN A 275 -2.90 -13.12 13.61
N VAL A 276 -3.24 -13.27 12.33
CA VAL A 276 -3.68 -14.56 11.77
C VAL A 276 -2.68 -15.68 12.09
N VAL A 277 -1.38 -15.44 11.88
CA VAL A 277 -0.32 -16.40 12.20
C VAL A 277 -0.25 -16.72 13.70
N ILE A 278 -0.40 -15.71 14.57
CA ILE A 278 -0.46 -15.89 16.02
C ILE A 278 -1.64 -16.79 16.40
N GLY A 279 -2.83 -16.53 15.85
CA GLY A 279 -4.03 -17.34 16.09
C GLY A 279 -3.84 -18.81 15.67
N LEU A 280 -3.28 -19.04 14.47
CA LEU A 280 -3.00 -20.39 13.97
C LEU A 280 -1.99 -21.14 14.85
N ARG A 281 -0.92 -20.46 15.29
CA ARG A 281 0.07 -21.05 16.20
C ARG A 281 -0.51 -21.33 17.58
N ALA A 282 -1.39 -20.46 18.08
CA ALA A 282 -2.15 -20.69 19.31
C ALA A 282 -3.04 -21.94 19.21
N SER A 283 -3.58 -22.22 18.02
CA SER A 283 -4.29 -23.48 17.70
C SER A 283 -3.36 -24.69 17.49
N LYS A 284 -2.06 -24.58 17.83
CA LYS A 284 -1.05 -25.66 17.76
C LYS A 284 -0.84 -26.21 16.34
N ILE A 285 -1.02 -25.35 15.34
CA ILE A 285 -0.72 -25.64 13.94
C ILE A 285 0.76 -25.30 13.71
N ASN A 286 1.54 -26.28 13.24
CA ASN A 286 3.00 -26.11 13.17
C ASN A 286 3.47 -25.58 11.82
N SER A 287 2.68 -25.83 10.78
CA SER A 287 2.97 -25.41 9.40
C SER A 287 1.67 -25.00 8.68
N PRO A 288 1.72 -23.95 7.84
CA PRO A 288 0.63 -23.61 6.92
C PRO A 288 0.19 -24.76 6.02
N THR A 289 1.08 -25.70 5.67
CA THR A 289 0.72 -26.85 4.82
C THR A 289 -0.22 -27.86 5.49
N GLU A 290 -0.42 -27.76 6.81
CA GLU A 290 -1.44 -28.53 7.54
C GLU A 290 -2.86 -27.98 7.30
N LEU A 291 -2.97 -26.78 6.71
CA LEU A 291 -4.23 -26.07 6.52
C LEU A 291 -4.92 -26.48 5.23
N THR A 292 -6.24 -26.45 5.31
CA THR A 292 -7.14 -26.43 4.18
C THR A 292 -7.79 -25.06 4.14
N VAL A 293 -7.93 -24.49 2.94
CA VAL A 293 -8.54 -23.16 2.77
C VAL A 293 -9.84 -23.22 1.99
N TYR A 294 -10.79 -22.44 2.48
CA TYR A 294 -12.06 -22.14 1.85
C TYR A 294 -12.22 -20.64 1.87
N GLY A 295 -12.87 -20.08 0.88
CA GLY A 295 -13.09 -18.66 0.84
C GLY A 295 -14.25 -18.32 -0.07
N TYR A 296 -14.86 -17.19 0.25
CA TYR A 296 -15.96 -16.63 -0.48
C TYR A 296 -15.99 -15.14 -0.21
N ASN A 297 -16.71 -14.41 -1.04
CA ASN A 297 -16.94 -13.00 -0.81
C ASN A 297 -18.32 -12.83 -0.15
N ILE A 298 -18.31 -12.26 1.06
CA ILE A 298 -19.51 -12.08 1.89
C ILE A 298 -20.48 -11.06 1.26
N VAL A 299 -19.95 -10.12 0.47
CA VAL A 299 -20.73 -9.05 -0.18
C VAL A 299 -21.30 -9.51 -1.52
N SER A 300 -20.53 -10.30 -2.29
CA SER A 300 -20.87 -10.73 -3.65
C SER A 300 -20.50 -12.19 -3.89
N GLN A 301 -21.49 -13.06 -4.10
CA GLN A 301 -21.22 -14.46 -4.47
C GLN A 301 -20.59 -14.63 -5.87
N ALA A 302 -20.55 -13.57 -6.69
CA ALA A 302 -19.98 -13.63 -8.03
C ALA A 302 -18.46 -13.38 -8.06
N ASP A 303 -17.89 -12.81 -6.98
CA ASP A 303 -16.50 -12.34 -6.92
C ASP A 303 -15.70 -13.19 -5.93
N GLU A 304 -15.45 -14.46 -6.29
CA GLU A 304 -14.67 -15.36 -5.45
C GLU A 304 -13.20 -14.89 -5.32
N PRO A 305 -12.64 -14.87 -4.11
CA PRO A 305 -11.25 -14.47 -3.90
C PRO A 305 -10.29 -15.53 -4.48
N ASP A 306 -9.16 -15.09 -5.04
CA ASP A 306 -8.11 -16.01 -5.52
C ASP A 306 -7.29 -16.57 -4.34
N LEU A 307 -7.75 -17.69 -3.78
CA LEU A 307 -7.11 -18.34 -2.64
C LEU A 307 -5.79 -19.03 -3.00
N SER A 308 -5.48 -19.20 -4.29
CA SER A 308 -4.23 -19.83 -4.72
C SER A 308 -3.00 -19.02 -4.29
N VAL A 309 -3.17 -17.71 -4.10
CA VAL A 309 -2.13 -16.80 -3.59
C VAL A 309 -1.60 -17.22 -2.21
N LEU A 310 -2.42 -17.91 -1.40
CA LEU A 310 -2.03 -18.36 -0.06
C LEU A 310 -0.94 -19.45 -0.08
N GLY A 311 -0.75 -20.13 -1.21
CA GLY A 311 0.28 -21.17 -1.36
C GLY A 311 -0.02 -22.46 -0.58
N ILE A 312 -1.29 -22.68 -0.22
CA ILE A 312 -1.79 -23.88 0.46
C ILE A 312 -2.81 -24.59 -0.45
N PRO A 313 -2.99 -25.92 -0.32
CA PRO A 313 -3.94 -26.66 -1.13
C PRO A 313 -5.36 -26.10 -0.94
N VAL A 314 -5.97 -25.66 -2.05
CA VAL A 314 -7.39 -25.30 -2.09
C VAL A 314 -8.17 -26.60 -2.29
N THR A 315 -9.08 -26.90 -1.38
CA THR A 315 -10.06 -27.98 -1.58
C THR A 315 -11.31 -27.39 -2.19
N ASP A 316 -11.85 -28.05 -3.21
CA ASP A 316 -13.20 -27.75 -3.70
C ASP A 316 -14.18 -27.98 -2.53
N GLY A 317 -14.74 -26.88 -2.03
CA GLY A 317 -15.79 -26.88 -1.00
C GLY A 317 -17.15 -27.27 -1.53
#